data_AF-A0A7J3MMC9-F1
#
_entry.id   AF-A0A7J3MMC9-F1
#
_cell.length_a   1.000
_cell.length_b   1.000
_cell.length_c   1.000
_cell.angle_alpha   90.00
_cell.angle_beta   90.00
_cell.angle_gamma   90.00
#
_symmetry.space_group_name_H-M   'P 1'
#
loop_
_entity.id
_entity.type
_entity.pdbx_description
1 polymer ?
#
loop_
_entity_poly.entity_id
_entity_poly.type
_entity_poly.pdbx_seq_one_letter_code
_entity_poly.pdbx_strand_id
1 'polypeptide(L)'
;MNVKYLFTREGYTTGIAFVTYYSDGSRRFVFYLKYSAAAQIKPNDVDEDFVKSFKVLHIMGSTLSIGEAVREACYKAVKIASRFGIIVTYDPNLRRELISPRTIRKLSEPVLKTAEIIMPSQKEFFDLTGKNNIRESLEILKKGASLLAVKIGNKGSLGVTEQEVVSEPAYIVREVDPTGAGDAFDAAIVKP
;
A
#
# COMPACT_ATOMS: atom_id res chain seq x y z
N MET A 1 4.63 5.56 -18.49
CA MET A 1 5.02 4.38 -17.68
C MET A 1 6.26 3.76 -18.32
N ASN A 2 7.35 3.56 -17.56
CA ASN A 2 8.54 2.85 -18.05
C ASN A 2 8.43 1.37 -17.67
N VAL A 3 8.47 0.48 -18.66
CA VAL A 3 8.29 -0.98 -18.47
C VAL A 3 9.61 -1.77 -18.54
N LYS A 4 10.76 -1.10 -18.64
CA LYS A 4 12.08 -1.74 -18.79
C LYS A 4 12.41 -2.73 -17.67
N TYR A 5 11.85 -2.54 -16.49
CA TYR A 5 12.09 -3.35 -15.29
C TYR A 5 10.93 -4.30 -14.97
N LEU A 6 10.03 -4.51 -15.94
CA LEU A 6 9.08 -5.62 -15.91
C LEU A 6 9.73 -6.83 -16.56
N PHE A 7 9.68 -7.96 -15.86
CA PHE A 7 10.28 -9.20 -16.34
C PHE A 7 9.21 -10.22 -16.71
N THR A 8 9.52 -11.04 -17.71
CA THR A 8 8.81 -12.28 -17.94
C THR A 8 9.42 -13.39 -17.07
N ARG A 9 8.61 -14.41 -16.76
CA ARG A 9 9.02 -15.58 -15.97
C ARG A 9 8.51 -16.82 -16.69
N GLU A 10 9.44 -17.55 -17.29
CA GLU A 10 9.13 -18.80 -17.98
C GLU A 10 8.55 -19.84 -17.00
N GLY A 11 7.53 -20.58 -17.43
CA GLY A 11 6.84 -21.58 -16.59
C GLY A 11 5.79 -21.02 -15.62
N TYR A 12 5.56 -19.70 -15.61
CA TYR A 12 4.55 -19.07 -14.76
C TYR A 12 3.54 -18.26 -15.58
N THR A 13 2.27 -18.32 -15.20
CA THR A 13 1.22 -17.47 -15.79
C THR A 13 1.17 -16.11 -15.10
N THR A 14 0.76 -15.08 -15.83
CA THR A 14 0.43 -13.77 -15.24
C THR A 14 -0.65 -13.93 -14.18
N GLY A 15 -0.58 -13.14 -13.11
CA GLY A 15 -1.57 -13.17 -12.04
C GLY A 15 -2.98 -12.86 -12.53
N ILE A 16 -3.98 -13.55 -11.99
CA ILE A 16 -5.38 -13.41 -12.40
C ILE A 16 -6.23 -13.08 -11.17
N ALA A 17 -7.18 -12.17 -11.35
CA ALA A 17 -8.23 -11.89 -10.39
C ALA A 17 -9.59 -12.08 -11.07
N PHE A 18 -10.38 -13.03 -10.60
CA PHE A 18 -11.80 -13.12 -10.95
C PHE A 18 -12.61 -12.33 -9.94
N VAL A 19 -13.56 -11.53 -10.39
CA VAL A 19 -14.43 -10.71 -9.54
C VAL A 19 -15.90 -11.04 -9.81
N THR A 20 -16.67 -11.17 -8.74
CA THR A 20 -18.13 -11.27 -8.79
C THR A 20 -18.74 -10.13 -7.99
N TYR A 21 -19.75 -9.49 -8.56
CA TYR A 21 -20.55 -8.44 -7.93
C TYR A 21 -21.87 -9.02 -7.44
N TYR A 22 -22.25 -8.67 -6.22
CA TYR A 22 -23.53 -9.03 -5.63
C TYR A 22 -24.52 -7.88 -5.73
N SER A 23 -25.81 -8.18 -5.60
CA SER A 23 -26.89 -7.18 -5.69
C SER A 23 -26.83 -6.12 -4.58
N ASP A 24 -26.16 -6.42 -3.46
CA ASP A 24 -25.93 -5.48 -2.36
C ASP A 24 -24.71 -4.57 -2.58
N GLY A 25 -24.07 -4.65 -3.75
CA GLY A 25 -22.86 -3.91 -4.10
C GLY A 25 -21.58 -4.50 -3.51
N SER A 26 -21.67 -5.53 -2.66
CA SER A 26 -20.50 -6.26 -2.19
C SER A 26 -19.87 -7.06 -3.33
N ARG A 27 -18.60 -7.43 -3.14
CA ARG A 27 -17.83 -8.15 -4.15
C ARG A 27 -17.01 -9.26 -3.53
N ARG A 28 -16.79 -10.32 -4.28
CA ARG A 28 -15.83 -11.37 -3.95
C ARG A 28 -14.83 -11.53 -5.06
N PHE A 29 -13.61 -11.85 -4.65
CA PHE A 29 -12.51 -12.09 -5.56
C PHE A 29 -11.96 -13.50 -5.37
N VAL A 30 -11.59 -14.12 -6.48
CA VAL A 30 -10.77 -15.32 -6.50
C VAL A 30 -9.45 -14.95 -7.18
N PHE A 31 -8.36 -15.03 -6.42
CA PHE A 31 -7.03 -14.63 -6.89
C PHE A 31 -6.17 -15.85 -7.21
N TYR A 32 -5.62 -15.88 -8.42
CA TYR A 32 -4.46 -16.66 -8.76
C TYR A 32 -3.23 -15.72 -8.77
N LEU A 33 -2.72 -15.42 -7.57
CA LEU A 33 -1.56 -14.53 -7.41
C LEU A 33 -0.34 -15.27 -6.83
N LYS A 34 -0.53 -16.04 -5.75
CA LYS A 34 0.54 -16.70 -4.99
C LYS A 34 1.43 -17.64 -5.83
N TYR A 35 0.88 -18.24 -6.88
CA TYR A 35 1.60 -19.16 -7.77
C TYR A 35 1.86 -18.58 -9.16
N SER A 36 1.56 -17.30 -9.35
CA SER A 36 1.74 -16.60 -10.64
C SER A 36 3.15 -16.02 -10.78
N ALA A 37 3.43 -15.46 -11.95
CA ALA A 37 4.65 -14.71 -12.24
C ALA A 37 4.86 -13.54 -11.26
N ALA A 38 3.79 -12.90 -10.77
CA ALA A 38 3.88 -11.81 -9.79
C ALA A 38 4.46 -12.27 -8.45
N ALA A 39 4.31 -13.57 -8.10
CA ALA A 39 4.88 -14.16 -6.90
C ALA A 39 6.35 -14.59 -7.06
N GLN A 40 6.93 -14.46 -8.26
CA GLN A 40 8.31 -14.87 -8.57
C GLN A 40 9.32 -13.72 -8.52
N ILE A 41 8.91 -12.54 -8.04
CA ILE A 41 9.83 -11.45 -7.76
C ILE A 41 10.72 -11.85 -6.59
N LYS A 42 12.03 -11.68 -6.75
CA LYS A 42 13.05 -12.02 -5.75
C LYS A 42 13.86 -10.79 -5.40
N PRO A 43 14.55 -10.77 -4.23
CA PRO A 43 15.42 -9.65 -3.87
C PRO A 43 16.51 -9.35 -4.92
N ASN A 44 16.99 -10.37 -5.65
CA ASN A 44 18.00 -10.18 -6.70
C ASN A 44 17.46 -9.46 -7.94
N ASP A 45 16.14 -9.39 -8.12
CA ASP A 45 15.51 -8.61 -9.20
C ASP A 45 15.49 -7.10 -8.90
N VAL A 46 15.75 -6.71 -7.64
CA VAL A 46 15.79 -5.31 -7.21
C VAL A 46 17.19 -4.76 -7.49
N ASP A 47 17.30 -4.13 -8.65
CA ASP A 47 18.48 -3.39 -9.07
C ASP A 47 18.60 -2.07 -8.29
N GLU A 48 19.79 -1.80 -7.76
CA GLU A 48 20.01 -0.64 -6.89
C GLU A 48 20.02 0.68 -7.67
N ASP A 49 20.66 0.71 -8.83
CA ASP A 49 20.77 1.92 -9.65
C ASP A 49 19.42 2.29 -10.26
N PHE A 50 18.57 1.30 -10.52
CA PHE A 50 17.18 1.53 -10.86
C PHE A 50 16.42 2.22 -9.74
N VAL A 51 16.51 1.72 -8.49
CA VAL A 51 15.83 2.36 -7.36
C VAL A 51 16.34 3.78 -7.16
N LYS A 52 17.66 4.02 -7.26
CA LYS A 52 18.29 5.36 -7.19
C LYS A 52 17.74 6.36 -8.21
N SER A 53 17.21 5.88 -9.35
CA SER A 53 16.68 6.76 -10.39
C SER A 53 15.33 7.38 -10.04
N PHE A 54 14.70 6.95 -8.94
CA PHE A 54 13.38 7.44 -8.52
C PHE A 54 13.47 8.60 -7.54
N LYS A 55 12.46 9.47 -7.58
CA LYS A 55 12.20 10.45 -6.51
C LYS A 55 11.36 9.86 -5.39
N VAL A 56 10.45 8.95 -5.75
CA VAL A 56 9.49 8.34 -4.83
C VAL A 56 9.40 6.84 -5.11
N LEU A 57 9.47 6.03 -4.05
CA LEU A 57 9.16 4.61 -4.04
C LEU A 57 7.82 4.40 -3.33
N HIS A 58 6.81 3.93 -4.06
CA HIS A 58 5.52 3.57 -3.48
C HIS A 58 5.43 2.07 -3.21
N ILE A 59 5.06 1.69 -1.98
CA ILE A 59 4.86 0.31 -1.56
C ILE A 59 3.37 0.06 -1.31
N MET A 60 2.83 -0.92 -2.03
CA MET A 60 1.51 -1.49 -1.77
C MET A 60 1.67 -2.68 -0.82
N GLY A 61 1.08 -2.63 0.37
CA GLY A 61 1.20 -3.69 1.37
C GLY A 61 0.52 -5.00 0.96
N SER A 62 -0.45 -4.96 0.03
CA SER A 62 -0.95 -6.17 -0.66
C SER A 62 0.19 -7.01 -1.24
N THR A 63 1.24 -6.38 -1.76
CA THR A 63 2.45 -7.03 -2.31
C THR A 63 3.23 -7.79 -1.25
N LEU A 64 3.29 -7.27 -0.02
CA LEU A 64 3.99 -7.91 1.12
C LEU A 64 3.34 -9.23 1.56
N SER A 65 2.09 -9.46 1.15
CA SER A 65 1.33 -10.67 1.47
C SER A 65 1.37 -11.75 0.38
N ILE A 66 1.92 -11.46 -0.80
CA ILE A 66 1.96 -12.40 -1.92
C ILE A 66 2.85 -13.62 -1.60
N GLY A 67 4.03 -13.37 -1.03
CA GLY A 67 5.01 -14.39 -0.71
C GLY A 67 6.26 -13.81 -0.04
N GLU A 68 7.05 -14.68 0.59
CA GLU A 68 8.24 -14.25 1.33
C GLU A 68 9.31 -13.61 0.44
N ALA A 69 9.64 -14.21 -0.70
CA ALA A 69 10.64 -13.66 -1.62
C ALA A 69 10.25 -12.27 -2.15
N VAL A 70 8.97 -12.08 -2.50
CA VAL A 70 8.43 -10.78 -2.95
C VAL A 70 8.51 -9.75 -1.84
N ARG A 71 8.14 -10.13 -0.62
CA ARG A 71 8.22 -9.26 0.56
C ARG A 71 9.65 -8.82 0.84
N GLU A 72 10.62 -9.74 0.78
CA GLU A 72 12.03 -9.39 0.97
C GLU A 72 12.57 -8.49 -0.16
N ALA A 73 12.03 -8.63 -1.39
CA ALA A 73 12.33 -7.70 -2.48
C ALA A 73 11.82 -6.28 -2.17
N CYS A 74 10.58 -6.15 -1.68
CA CYS A 74 10.04 -4.85 -1.22
C CYS A 74 10.91 -4.25 -0.10
N TYR A 75 11.29 -5.05 0.90
CA TYR A 75 12.15 -4.57 1.99
C TYR A 75 13.53 -4.15 1.51
N LYS A 76 14.12 -4.86 0.55
CA LYS A 76 15.38 -4.43 -0.08
C LYS A 76 15.21 -3.09 -0.80
N ALA A 77 14.13 -2.90 -1.57
CA ALA A 77 13.85 -1.64 -2.25
C ALA A 77 13.70 -0.48 -1.25
N VAL A 78 12.96 -0.69 -0.14
CA VAL A 78 12.79 0.31 0.93
C VAL A 78 14.12 0.66 1.58
N LYS A 79 14.99 -0.33 1.86
CA LYS A 79 16.33 -0.08 2.42
C LYS A 79 17.21 0.75 1.47
N ILE A 80 17.16 0.47 0.18
CA ILE A 80 17.89 1.24 -0.83
C ILE A 80 17.34 2.67 -0.88
N ALA A 81 16.01 2.83 -0.96
CA ALA A 81 15.36 4.13 -0.97
C ALA A 81 15.75 4.99 0.25
N SER A 82 15.68 4.41 1.45
CA SER A 82 16.11 5.06 2.69
C SER A 82 17.56 5.53 2.64
N ARG A 83 18.48 4.69 2.16
CA ARG A 83 19.91 5.01 2.10
C ARG A 83 20.24 6.16 1.16
N PHE A 84 19.44 6.36 0.11
CA PHE A 84 19.67 7.40 -0.90
C PHE A 84 18.71 8.58 -0.81
N GLY A 85 17.93 8.69 0.28
CA GLY A 85 17.01 9.81 0.49
C GLY A 85 15.83 9.84 -0.50
N ILE A 86 15.43 8.68 -1.01
CA ILE A 86 14.23 8.54 -1.85
C ILE A 86 13.01 8.48 -0.94
N ILE A 87 12.00 9.29 -1.25
CA ILE A 87 10.75 9.34 -0.49
C ILE A 87 10.07 7.97 -0.59
N VAL A 88 9.76 7.37 0.55
CA VAL A 88 8.99 6.12 0.61
C VAL A 88 7.54 6.45 0.96
N THR A 89 6.59 5.95 0.16
CA THR A 89 5.16 6.06 0.46
C THR A 89 4.56 4.66 0.61
N TYR A 90 3.54 4.52 1.47
CA TYR A 90 2.98 3.23 1.84
C TYR A 90 1.45 3.26 1.88
N ASP A 91 0.80 2.46 1.03
CA ASP A 91 -0.60 2.07 1.22
C ASP A 91 -0.63 0.66 1.80
N PRO A 92 -1.16 0.45 3.03
CA PRO A 92 -1.21 -0.86 3.64
C PRO A 92 -1.93 -1.89 2.79
N ASN A 93 -3.11 -1.58 2.24
CA ASN A 93 -3.89 -2.44 1.33
C ASN A 93 -3.83 -3.95 1.64
N LEU A 94 -3.76 -4.32 2.92
CA LEU A 94 -3.56 -5.71 3.35
C LEU A 94 -4.94 -6.31 3.52
N ARG A 95 -5.21 -7.41 2.83
CA ARG A 95 -6.50 -8.13 2.88
C ARG A 95 -6.74 -8.72 4.26
N ARG A 96 -7.23 -7.87 5.15
CA ARG A 96 -7.56 -8.14 6.55
C ARG A 96 -8.62 -9.21 6.76
N GLU A 97 -9.39 -9.56 5.73
CA GLU A 97 -10.26 -10.74 5.73
C GLU A 97 -9.45 -12.06 5.74
N LEU A 98 -8.19 -12.00 5.32
CA LEU A 98 -7.29 -13.16 5.16
C LEU A 98 -6.12 -13.16 6.15
N ILE A 99 -5.81 -12.01 6.75
CA ILE A 99 -4.59 -11.79 7.52
C ILE A 99 -4.94 -11.17 8.87
N SER A 100 -4.46 -11.77 9.96
CA SER A 100 -4.71 -11.22 11.30
C SER A 100 -4.04 -9.85 11.50
N PRO A 101 -4.63 -8.96 12.33
CA PRO A 101 -4.03 -7.64 12.62
C PRO A 101 -2.59 -7.72 13.13
N ARG A 102 -2.24 -8.76 13.91
CA ARG A 102 -0.86 -9.01 14.35
C ARG A 102 0.08 -9.21 13.17
N THR A 103 -0.35 -9.98 12.17
CA THR A 103 0.44 -10.25 10.97
C THR A 103 0.54 -8.99 10.12
N ILE A 104 -0.56 -8.23 9.94
CA ILE A 104 -0.56 -6.94 9.25
C ILE A 104 0.51 -6.01 9.83
N ARG A 105 0.54 -5.85 11.16
CA ARG A 105 1.55 -5.03 11.84
C ARG A 105 2.97 -5.53 11.59
N LYS A 106 3.20 -6.84 11.72
CA LYS A 106 4.52 -7.46 11.49
C LYS A 106 5.02 -7.23 10.05
N LEU A 107 4.15 -7.40 9.05
CA LEU A 107 4.51 -7.21 7.65
C LEU A 107 4.73 -5.74 7.30
N SER A 108 3.95 -4.84 7.91
CA SER A 108 4.05 -3.40 7.63
C SER A 108 5.25 -2.76 8.33
N GLU A 109 5.72 -3.30 9.46
CA GLU A 109 6.69 -2.64 10.34
C GLU A 109 7.97 -2.18 9.63
N PRO A 110 8.63 -2.98 8.77
CA PRO A 110 9.85 -2.53 8.09
C PRO A 110 9.62 -1.35 7.14
N VAL A 111 8.43 -1.26 6.54
CA VAL A 111 8.07 -0.16 5.64
C VAL A 111 7.65 1.08 6.43
N LEU A 112 6.88 0.90 7.50
CA LEU A 112 6.40 1.98 8.36
C LEU A 112 7.53 2.75 9.07
N LYS A 113 8.69 2.12 9.30
CA LYS A 113 9.86 2.80 9.89
C LYS A 113 10.58 3.74 8.93
N THR A 114 10.23 3.70 7.65
CA THR A 114 10.90 4.46 6.58
C THR A 114 9.92 5.30 5.79
N ALA A 115 8.64 4.91 5.74
CA ALA A 115 7.62 5.61 4.98
C ALA A 115 7.42 7.03 5.51
N GLU A 116 7.56 7.98 4.61
CA GLU A 116 7.32 9.40 4.85
C GLU A 116 5.83 9.73 4.71
N ILE A 117 5.13 9.07 3.77
CA ILE A 117 3.69 9.23 3.56
C ILE A 117 3.01 7.87 3.73
N ILE A 118 2.01 7.80 4.60
CA ILE A 118 1.23 6.57 4.86
C ILE A 118 -0.24 6.84 4.53
N MET A 119 -0.85 5.98 3.72
CA MET A 119 -2.16 6.21 3.12
C MET A 119 -3.15 5.08 3.43
N PRO A 120 -3.54 4.85 4.70
CA PRO A 120 -4.44 3.75 5.05
C PRO A 120 -5.90 4.13 4.78
N SER A 121 -6.76 3.14 4.55
CA SER A 121 -8.18 3.34 4.86
C SER A 121 -8.39 3.49 6.38
N GLN A 122 -9.50 4.11 6.79
CA GLN A 122 -9.85 4.26 8.21
C GLN A 122 -9.82 2.93 8.95
N LYS A 123 -10.34 1.87 8.32
CA LYS A 123 -10.25 0.55 8.92
C LYS A 123 -8.77 0.18 9.06
N GLU A 124 -7.96 0.23 8.00
CA GLU A 124 -6.56 -0.29 8.02
C GLU A 124 -5.71 0.41 9.03
N PHE A 125 -5.95 1.70 9.19
CA PHE A 125 -5.38 2.51 10.24
C PHE A 125 -5.57 1.86 11.64
N PHE A 126 -6.77 1.37 11.96
CA PHE A 126 -7.03 0.67 13.23
C PHE A 126 -6.28 -0.66 13.34
N ASP A 127 -6.14 -1.43 12.26
CA ASP A 127 -5.37 -2.68 12.31
C ASP A 127 -3.88 -2.42 12.53
N LEU A 128 -3.34 -1.38 11.90
CA LEU A 128 -1.94 -0.99 12.02
C LEU A 128 -1.60 -0.49 13.43
N THR A 129 -2.50 0.27 14.04
CA THR A 129 -2.25 0.90 15.34
C THR A 129 -2.74 0.08 16.53
N GLY A 130 -3.75 -0.78 16.33
CA GLY A 130 -4.51 -1.37 17.42
C GLY A 130 -5.31 -0.34 18.23
N LYS A 131 -5.55 0.84 17.66
CA LYS A 131 -6.30 1.95 18.27
C LYS A 131 -7.65 2.09 17.57
N ASN A 132 -8.62 2.69 18.28
CA ASN A 132 -9.97 2.93 17.75
C ASN A 132 -10.24 4.42 17.50
N ASN A 133 -9.24 5.28 17.65
CA ASN A 133 -9.36 6.73 17.53
C ASN A 133 -8.24 7.28 16.65
N ILE A 134 -8.61 8.07 15.64
CA ILE A 134 -7.66 8.74 14.75
C ILE A 134 -6.86 9.85 15.46
N ARG A 135 -7.31 10.38 16.60
CA ARG A 135 -6.45 11.30 17.39
C ARG A 135 -5.32 10.60 18.12
N GLU A 136 -5.45 9.29 18.37
CA GLU A 136 -4.39 8.47 18.95
C GLU A 136 -3.37 7.97 17.89
N SER A 137 -3.56 8.38 16.62
CA SER A 137 -2.70 8.03 15.46
C SER A 137 -1.34 8.70 15.44
N LEU A 138 -1.12 9.73 16.25
CA LEU A 138 0.14 10.49 16.26
C LEU A 138 1.35 9.59 16.53
N GLU A 139 1.15 8.41 17.14
CA GLU A 139 2.20 7.39 17.32
C GLU A 139 2.75 6.83 15.99
N ILE A 140 1.98 6.83 14.90
CA ILE A 140 2.50 6.48 13.57
C ILE A 140 3.38 7.60 13.04
N LEU A 141 2.97 8.87 13.20
CA LEU A 141 3.79 10.02 12.81
C LEU A 141 5.12 10.05 13.57
N LYS A 142 5.10 9.71 14.87
CA LYS A 142 6.31 9.55 15.70
C LYS A 142 7.30 8.49 15.19
N LYS A 143 6.90 7.60 14.27
CA LYS A 143 7.80 6.64 13.62
C LYS A 143 8.57 7.23 12.42
N GLY A 144 8.35 8.50 12.11
CA GLY A 144 9.09 9.24 11.08
C GLY A 144 8.27 9.64 9.86
N ALA A 145 6.96 9.35 9.83
CA ALA A 145 6.10 9.79 8.73
C ALA A 145 5.76 11.28 8.88
N SER A 146 5.88 12.05 7.79
CA SER A 146 5.50 13.46 7.73
C SER A 146 4.01 13.65 7.42
N LEU A 147 3.38 12.67 6.77
CA LEU A 147 1.97 12.71 6.40
C LEU A 147 1.27 11.36 6.59
N LEU A 148 0.14 11.39 7.27
CA LEU A 148 -0.84 10.30 7.31
C LEU A 148 -2.12 10.73 6.59
N ALA A 149 -2.39 10.17 5.41
CA ALA A 149 -3.56 10.46 4.60
C ALA A 149 -4.59 9.33 4.70
N VAL A 150 -5.59 9.49 5.57
CA VAL A 150 -6.58 8.46 5.89
C VAL A 150 -7.78 8.53 4.93
N LYS A 151 -8.02 7.44 4.20
CA LYS A 151 -9.17 7.27 3.29
C LYS A 151 -10.42 6.87 4.10
N ILE A 152 -11.50 7.67 4.06
CA ILE A 152 -12.77 7.42 4.78
C ILE A 152 -13.93 7.14 3.78
N GLY A 153 -13.62 6.53 2.64
CA GLY A 153 -14.61 6.13 1.64
C GLY A 153 -15.50 7.30 1.20
N ASN A 154 -16.81 7.08 1.19
CA ASN A 154 -17.80 8.10 0.78
C ASN A 154 -17.94 9.29 1.76
N LYS A 155 -17.17 9.32 2.85
CA LYS A 155 -17.12 10.47 3.78
C LYS A 155 -15.95 11.41 3.50
N GLY A 156 -15.01 11.01 2.64
CA GLY A 156 -13.85 11.82 2.25
C GLY A 156 -12.54 11.30 2.83
N SER A 157 -11.67 12.21 3.24
CA SER A 157 -10.33 11.87 3.72
C SER A 157 -9.83 12.82 4.81
N LEU A 158 -8.85 12.36 5.58
CA LEU A 158 -8.10 13.19 6.54
C LEU A 158 -6.63 13.26 6.14
N GLY A 159 -6.04 14.44 6.15
CA GLY A 159 -4.59 14.63 6.16
C GLY A 159 -4.13 14.97 7.58
N VAL A 160 -3.16 14.24 8.10
CA VAL A 160 -2.63 14.44 9.46
C VAL A 160 -1.12 14.64 9.37
N THR A 161 -0.64 15.75 9.90
CA THR A 161 0.79 16.06 10.10
C THR A 161 1.07 16.26 11.59
N GLU A 162 2.31 16.61 11.96
CA GLU A 162 2.61 17.01 13.34
C GLU A 162 1.92 18.32 13.75
N GLN A 163 1.65 19.19 12.77
CA GLN A 163 1.16 20.54 12.97
C GLN A 163 -0.38 20.63 12.94
N GLU A 164 -1.01 19.86 12.06
CA GLU A 164 -2.45 20.01 11.81
C GLU A 164 -3.15 18.73 11.36
N VAL A 165 -4.48 18.82 11.39
CA VAL A 165 -5.40 17.83 10.85
C VAL A 165 -6.35 18.53 9.90
N VAL A 166 -6.29 18.16 8.62
CA VAL A 166 -7.19 18.65 7.57
C VAL A 166 -8.20 17.56 7.24
N SER A 167 -9.46 17.95 7.04
CA SER A 167 -10.54 17.06 6.63
C SER A 167 -11.17 17.56 5.35
N GLU A 168 -11.28 16.70 4.35
CA GLU A 168 -11.92 17.01 3.07
C GLU A 168 -13.09 16.04 2.83
N PRO A 169 -14.31 16.53 2.54
CA PRO A 169 -15.45 15.68 2.24
C PRO A 169 -15.29 14.99 0.89
N ALA A 170 -15.90 13.81 0.74
CA ALA A 170 -15.96 13.14 -0.56
C ALA A 170 -16.87 13.90 -1.53
N TYR A 171 -16.52 13.86 -2.81
CA TYR A 171 -17.43 14.23 -3.88
C TYR A 171 -18.65 13.30 -3.88
N ILE A 172 -19.85 13.88 -4.05
CA ILE A 172 -21.08 13.11 -4.18
C ILE A 172 -21.12 12.53 -5.60
N VAL A 173 -20.98 11.22 -5.69
CA VAL A 173 -20.98 10.48 -6.96
C VAL A 173 -21.88 9.26 -6.87
N ARG A 174 -22.36 8.77 -8.02
CA ARG A 174 -22.96 7.45 -8.12
C ARG A 174 -21.84 6.42 -8.24
N GLU A 175 -21.60 5.68 -7.18
CA GLU A 175 -20.63 4.58 -7.20
C GLU A 175 -21.10 3.47 -8.17
N VAL A 176 -20.17 2.99 -9.00
CA VAL A 176 -20.38 1.86 -9.93
C VAL A 176 -19.43 0.73 -9.58
N ASP A 177 -18.15 1.03 -9.42
CA ASP A 177 -17.15 0.07 -8.93
C ASP A 177 -16.09 0.80 -8.07
N PRO A 178 -15.90 0.42 -6.80
CA PRO A 178 -14.85 1.00 -5.96
C PRO A 178 -13.45 0.42 -6.23
N THR A 179 -13.27 -0.51 -7.20
CA THR A 179 -11.95 -1.02 -7.59
C THR A 179 -11.07 0.14 -8.07
N GLY A 180 -9.89 0.28 -7.47
CA GLY A 180 -8.95 1.33 -7.84
C GLY A 180 -9.24 2.70 -7.25
N ALA A 181 -10.32 2.90 -6.48
CA ALA A 181 -10.58 4.20 -5.83
C ALA A 181 -9.46 4.58 -4.84
N GLY A 182 -8.97 3.60 -4.07
CA GLY A 182 -7.80 3.78 -3.19
C GLY A 182 -6.52 4.07 -3.98
N ASP A 183 -6.25 3.26 -5.01
CA ASP A 183 -5.05 3.43 -5.85
C ASP A 183 -5.04 4.79 -6.57
N ALA A 184 -6.20 5.28 -7.02
CA ALA A 184 -6.36 6.60 -7.63
C ALA A 184 -6.16 7.74 -6.62
N PHE A 185 -6.65 7.57 -5.38
CA PHE A 185 -6.38 8.51 -4.29
C PHE A 185 -4.87 8.57 -4.01
N ASP A 186 -4.22 7.42 -3.87
CA ASP A 186 -2.79 7.35 -3.56
C ASP A 186 -1.96 7.97 -4.69
N ALA A 187 -2.32 7.70 -5.96
CA ALA A 187 -1.68 8.34 -7.11
C ALA A 187 -1.85 9.87 -7.13
N ALA A 188 -2.95 10.40 -6.60
CA ALA A 188 -3.16 11.85 -6.49
C ALA A 188 -2.32 12.48 -5.36
N ILE A 189 -2.12 11.76 -4.25
CA ILE A 189 -1.27 12.20 -3.12
C ILE A 189 0.21 12.13 -3.47
N VAL A 190 0.66 11.06 -4.13
CA VAL A 190 2.08 10.79 -4.43
C VAL A 190 2.67 11.75 -5.48
N LYS A 191 1.85 12.58 -6.15
CA LYS A 191 2.27 13.35 -7.34
C LYS A 191 3.65 14.03 -7.16
N PRO A 192 4.58 13.81 -8.12
CA PRO A 192 6.01 14.13 -8.00
C PRO A 192 6.37 15.61 -8.12
#